data_AF-A0A1G5ZZ33-F1
#
_entry.id   AF-A0A1G5ZZ33-F1
#
_cell.length_a   1.000
_cell.length_b   1.000
_cell.length_c   1.000
_cell.angle_alpha   90.00
_cell.angle_beta   90.00
_cell.angle_gamma   90.00
#
_symmetry.space_group_name_H-M   'P 1'
#
loop_
_entity.id
_entity.type
_entity.pdbx_description
1 polymer ?
#
loop_
_entity_poly.entity_id
_entity_poly.type
_entity_poly.pdbx_seq_one_letter_code
_entity_poly.pdbx_strand_id
1 'polypeptide(L)'
;MKAVVLEPDIQLLAGERKLPHVYRDPLRLCLHLPKAHEWVGSMRLDQTFVPWIATWLFYFEEWLVSDEWKGGGEHPDPDSREVIRRAVRRATR
;
A
#
# COMPACT_ATOMS: atom_id res chain seq x y z
N MET A 1 -2.85 2.80 11.27
CA MET A 1 -2.37 1.49 11.76
C MET A 1 -1.72 0.68 10.62
N LYS A 2 -0.88 -0.33 10.91
CA LYS A 2 -0.11 -1.09 9.91
C LYS A 2 -0.25 -2.59 10.18
N ALA A 3 -0.36 -3.42 9.14
CA ALA A 3 -0.49 -4.88 9.25
C ALA A 3 0.70 -5.60 8.58
N VAL A 4 0.99 -6.82 9.04
CA VAL A 4 1.95 -7.76 8.44
C VAL A 4 1.24 -9.07 8.15
N VAL A 5 1.58 -9.73 7.05
CA VAL A 5 1.20 -11.12 6.80
C VAL A 5 2.33 -11.98 7.36
N LEU A 6 1.99 -12.90 8.27
CA LEU A 6 2.98 -13.81 8.85
C LEU A 6 3.17 -15.04 7.97
N GLU A 7 2.07 -15.61 7.49
CA GLU A 7 2.06 -16.78 6.60
C GLU A 7 0.90 -16.68 5.61
N PRO A 8 1.07 -17.19 4.37
CA PRO A 8 2.35 -17.56 3.75
C PRO A 8 3.25 -16.33 3.51
N ASP A 9 4.54 -16.54 3.24
CA ASP A 9 5.47 -15.44 2.92
C ASP A 9 5.11 -14.80 1.57
N ILE A 10 4.49 -13.62 1.64
CA ILE A 10 4.04 -12.86 0.46
C ILE A 10 5.21 -12.37 -0.41
N GLN A 11 6.41 -12.18 0.15
CA GLN A 11 7.60 -11.83 -0.64
C GLN A 11 8.06 -13.02 -1.46
N LEU A 12 8.06 -14.21 -0.85
CA LEU A 12 8.39 -15.44 -1.55
C LEU A 12 7.39 -15.71 -2.68
N LEU A 13 6.08 -15.52 -2.43
CA LEU A 13 5.04 -15.68 -3.45
C LEU A 13 5.13 -14.67 -4.60
N ALA A 14 5.55 -13.44 -4.31
CA ALA A 14 5.78 -12.43 -5.34
C ALA A 14 6.96 -12.77 -6.26
N GLY A 15 7.94 -13.55 -5.77
CA GLY A 15 9.16 -13.87 -6.49
C GLY A 15 10.01 -12.62 -6.75
N GLU A 16 10.44 -12.42 -8.00
CA GLU A 16 11.22 -11.24 -8.39
C GLU A 16 10.35 -9.97 -8.57
N ARG A 17 9.02 -10.11 -8.52
CA ARG A 17 8.10 -9.01 -8.76
C ARG A 17 8.04 -8.06 -7.56
N LYS A 18 7.80 -6.78 -7.84
CA LYS A 18 7.61 -5.78 -6.79
C LYS A 18 6.21 -5.94 -6.20
N LEU A 19 6.14 -6.28 -4.91
CA LEU A 19 4.88 -6.32 -4.17
C LEU A 19 4.09 -5.00 -4.34
N PRO A 20 2.83 -5.06 -4.79
CA PRO A 20 2.00 -3.89 -4.93
C PRO A 20 1.53 -3.42 -3.55
N HIS A 21 1.37 -2.10 -3.42
CA HIS A 21 0.68 -1.47 -2.31
C HIS A 21 1.14 -1.94 -0.90
N VAL A 22 2.46 -1.91 -0.68
CA VAL A 22 3.12 -2.17 0.61
C VAL A 22 4.02 -0.99 0.99
N TYR A 23 4.14 -0.72 2.29
CA TYR A 23 5.26 0.06 2.81
C TYR A 23 6.47 -0.85 2.98
N ARG A 24 7.65 -0.38 2.59
CA ARG A 24 8.92 -1.08 2.79
C ARG A 24 9.66 -0.49 4.01
N ASP A 25 10.58 -1.28 4.56
CA ASP A 25 11.47 -0.90 5.65
C ASP A 25 10.75 -0.38 6.93
N PRO A 26 10.00 -1.24 7.65
CA PRO A 26 9.77 -2.69 7.42
C PRO A 26 8.57 -2.97 6.50
N LEU A 27 8.52 -4.17 5.91
CA LEU A 27 7.39 -4.60 5.08
C LEU A 27 6.08 -4.55 5.88
N ARG A 28 5.11 -3.78 5.39
CA ARG A 28 3.76 -3.62 5.97
C ARG A 28 2.75 -3.43 4.85
N LEU A 29 1.53 -3.93 5.02
CA LEU A 29 0.44 -3.64 4.08
C LEU A 29 0.11 -2.14 4.11
N CYS A 30 -0.08 -1.56 2.93
CA CYS A 30 -0.67 -0.24 2.78
C CYS A 30 -2.19 -0.42 2.76
N LEU A 31 -2.87 -0.03 3.84
CA LEU A 31 -4.33 -0.26 3.98
C LEU A 31 -5.14 1.05 4.08
N HIS A 32 -4.46 2.17 4.29
CA HIS A 32 -5.06 3.49 4.47
C HIS A 32 -3.98 4.54 4.23
N LEU A 33 -4.36 5.75 3.86
CA LEU A 33 -3.44 6.87 3.75
C LEU A 33 -3.51 7.73 5.01
N PRO A 34 -2.44 7.81 5.82
CA PRO A 34 -2.46 8.61 7.05
C PRO A 34 -2.81 10.08 6.82
N LYS A 35 -2.47 10.64 5.65
CA LYS A 35 -2.76 12.04 5.31
C LYS A 35 -4.21 12.28 4.88
N ALA A 36 -4.91 11.24 4.44
CA ALA A 36 -6.31 11.33 4.02
C ALA A 36 -7.28 11.29 5.21
N HIS A 37 -6.78 11.09 6.44
CA HIS A 37 -7.59 11.02 7.67
C HIS A 37 -8.72 9.97 7.61
N GLU A 38 -8.54 8.93 6.79
CA GLU A 38 -9.52 7.84 6.58
C GLU A 38 -9.76 6.99 7.82
N TRP A 39 -8.88 7.09 8.81
CA TRP A 39 -8.98 6.32 10.04
C TRP A 39 -8.51 7.12 11.24
N VAL A 40 -9.24 6.97 12.34
CA VAL A 40 -8.87 7.49 13.67
C VAL A 40 -8.91 6.35 14.69
N GLY A 41 -8.14 6.50 15.78
CA GLY A 41 -7.93 5.43 16.78
C GLY A 41 -9.17 4.87 17.47
N SER A 42 -10.29 5.60 17.43
CA SER A 42 -11.58 5.18 17.98
C SER A 42 -12.40 4.29 17.05
N MET A 43 -12.00 4.14 15.78
CA MET A 43 -12.74 3.31 14.83
C MET A 43 -12.53 1.82 15.09
N ARG A 44 -13.61 1.07 14.93
CA ARG A 44 -13.65 -0.37 15.08
C ARG A 44 -12.79 -1.09 14.04
N LEU A 45 -11.89 -1.95 14.49
CA LEU A 45 -10.99 -2.71 13.62
C LEU A 45 -11.76 -3.69 12.72
N ASP A 46 -12.82 -4.30 13.24
CA ASP A 46 -13.70 -5.23 12.51
C ASP A 46 -14.47 -4.55 11.37
N GLN A 47 -14.61 -3.22 11.41
CA GLN A 47 -15.30 -2.44 10.38
C GLN A 47 -14.33 -1.66 9.48
N THR A 48 -13.02 -1.72 9.74
CA THR A 48 -12.00 -0.95 9.00
C THR A 48 -10.85 -1.86 8.55
N PHE A 49 -9.92 -2.17 9.45
CA PHE A 49 -8.71 -2.92 9.11
C PHE A 49 -8.98 -4.36 8.70
N VAL A 50 -9.87 -5.08 9.38
CA VAL A 50 -10.20 -6.47 9.02
C VAL A 50 -10.72 -6.56 7.57
N PRO A 51 -11.75 -5.79 7.17
CA PRO A 51 -12.22 -5.82 5.79
C PRO A 51 -11.16 -5.29 4.80
N TRP A 52 -10.38 -4.25 5.14
CA TRP A 52 -9.32 -3.77 4.24
C TRP A 52 -8.21 -4.79 4.01
N ILE A 53 -7.82 -5.55 5.04
CA ILE A 53 -6.87 -6.66 4.92
C ILE A 53 -7.43 -7.74 3.99
N ALA A 54 -8.70 -8.13 4.19
CA ALA A 54 -9.35 -9.14 3.35
C ALA A 54 -9.38 -8.71 1.87
N THR A 55 -9.73 -7.45 1.61
CA THR A 55 -9.70 -6.89 0.25
C THR A 55 -8.29 -6.90 -0.34
N TRP A 56 -7.28 -6.49 0.43
CA TRP A 56 -5.89 -6.52 -0.05
C TRP A 56 -5.44 -7.93 -0.40
N LEU A 57 -5.74 -8.92 0.45
CA LEU A 57 -5.38 -10.33 0.22
C LEU A 57 -6.08 -10.90 -1.02
N PHE A 58 -7.37 -10.58 -1.21
CA PHE A 58 -8.11 -10.99 -2.40
C PHE A 58 -7.46 -10.49 -3.69
N TYR A 59 -7.10 -9.20 -3.73
CA TYR A 59 -6.43 -8.64 -4.91
C TYR A 59 -4.98 -9.08 -5.04
N PHE A 60 -4.31 -9.45 -3.95
CA PHE A 60 -3.00 -10.05 -4.00
C PHE A 60 -3.04 -11.42 -4.68
N GLU A 61 -4.01 -12.27 -4.34
CA GLU A 61 -4.20 -13.56 -5.01
C GLU A 61 -4.50 -13.39 -6.51
N GLU A 62 -5.36 -12.43 -6.87
CA GLU A 62 -5.65 -12.12 -8.26
C GLU A 62 -4.40 -11.62 -8.99
N TRP A 63 -3.64 -10.72 -8.37
CA TRP A 63 -2.38 -10.18 -8.90
C TRP A 63 -1.31 -11.27 -9.09
N LEU A 64 -1.27 -12.28 -8.22
CA LEU A 64 -0.35 -13.41 -8.41
C LEU A 64 -0.60 -14.12 -9.76
N VAL A 65 -1.85 -14.14 -10.23
CA VAL A 65 -2.28 -14.78 -11.49
C VAL A 65 -2.21 -13.82 -12.68
N SER A 66 -2.69 -12.58 -12.51
CA SER A 66 -2.88 -11.62 -13.61
C SER A 66 -1.68 -10.72 -13.87
N ASP A 67 -0.79 -10.60 -12.87
CA ASP A 67 0.29 -9.61 -12.78
C ASP A 67 -0.17 -8.14 -12.79
N GLU A 68 -1.48 -7.89 -12.71
CA GLU A 68 -2.08 -6.55 -12.72
C GLU A 68 -2.69 -6.24 -11.35
N TRP A 69 -2.27 -5.13 -10.72
CA TRP A 69 -2.82 -4.75 -9.42
C TRP A 69 -4.20 -4.09 -9.56
N LYS A 70 -5.24 -4.81 -9.17
CA LYS A 70 -6.64 -4.34 -9.23
C LYS A 70 -7.19 -3.82 -7.90
N GLY A 71 -6.39 -3.87 -6.83
CA GLY A 71 -6.81 -3.45 -5.49
C GLY A 71 -6.89 -1.95 -5.28
N GLY A 72 -6.54 -1.15 -6.30
CA GLY A 72 -6.57 0.31 -6.22
C GLY A 72 -5.69 0.84 -5.09
N GLY A 73 -6.18 1.87 -4.41
CA GLY A 73 -5.49 2.52 -3.31
C GLY A 73 -4.44 3.51 -3.78
N GLU A 74 -4.41 4.69 -3.16
CA GLU A 74 -3.37 5.66 -3.40
C GLU A 74 -2.09 5.25 -2.66
N HIS A 75 -0.97 5.16 -3.35
CA HIS A 75 0.34 5.04 -2.72
C HIS A 75 1.16 6.24 -3.17
N PRO A 76 1.69 7.06 -2.25
CA PRO A 76 2.54 8.18 -2.64
C PRO A 76 3.80 7.61 -3.29
N ASP A 77 3.90 7.73 -4.61
CA ASP A 77 5.06 7.26 -5.35
C ASP A 77 6.30 8.04 -4.87
N PRO A 78 7.37 7.38 -4.39
CA PRO A 78 8.58 8.09 -3.98
C PRO A 78 9.13 9.00 -5.09
N ASP A 79 8.96 8.63 -6.36
CA ASP A 79 9.44 9.42 -7.50
C ASP A 79 8.60 10.69 -7.71
N SER A 80 7.29 10.62 -7.42
CA SER A 80 6.39 11.79 -7.51
C SER A 80 6.81 12.93 -6.57
N ARG A 81 7.42 12.63 -5.41
CA ARG A 81 7.96 13.66 -4.50
C ARG A 81 9.18 14.36 -5.07
N GLU A 82 10.04 13.64 -5.79
CA GLU A 82 11.19 14.24 -6.45
C GLU A 82 10.77 15.08 -7.66
N VAL A 83 9.82 14.60 -8.45
CA VAL A 83 9.21 15.35 -9.55
C VAL A 83 8.59 16.66 -9.04
N ILE A 84 7.80 16.61 -7.95
CA ILE A 84 7.22 17.81 -7.33
C ILE A 84 8.31 18.74 -6.81
N ARG A 85 9.34 18.24 -6.11
CA ARG A 85 10.47 19.07 -5.65
C ARG A 85 11.21 19.74 -6.81
N ARG A 86 11.43 19.03 -7.92
CA ARG A 86 12.07 19.58 -9.13
C ARG A 86 11.20 20.65 -9.77
N ALA A 87 9.89 20.43 -9.87
CA ALA A 87 8.94 21.41 -10.39
C ALA A 87 8.90 22.68 -9.53
N VAL A 88 8.83 22.54 -8.20
CA VAL A 88 8.85 23.69 -7.27
C VAL A 88 10.14 24.49 -7.40
N ARG A 89 11.31 23.84 -7.46
CA ARG A 89 12.61 24.52 -7.65
C ARG A 89 12.69 25.30 -8.97
N ARG A 90 12.05 24.81 -10.04
CA ARG A 90 12.00 25.52 -11.33
C ARG A 90 11.08 26.73 -11.30
N ALA A 91 9.99 26.68 -10.53
CA ALA A 91 9.02 27.76 -10.42
C ALA A 91 9.44 28.89 -9.46
N THR A 92 10.40 28.64 -8.58
CA THR A 92 10.96 29.63 -7.63
C THR A 92 12.25 30.30 -8.15
N ARG A 93 12.59 30.10 -9.42
CA ARG A 93 13.75 30.72 -10.09
C ARG A 93 13.30 31.72 -11.13
#